data_AF-A0A956KW56-F1
#
_entry.id   AF-A0A956KW56-F1
#
_cell.length_a   1.000
_cell.length_b   1.000
_cell.length_c   1.000
_cell.angle_alpha   90.00
_cell.angle_beta   90.00
_cell.angle_gamma   90.00
#
_symmetry.space_group_name_H-M   'P 1'
#
loop_
_entity.id
_entity.type
_entity.pdbx_description
1 polymer ?
#
loop_
_entity_poly.entity_id
_entity_poly.type
_entity_poly.pdbx_seq_one_letter_code
_entity_poly.pdbx_strand_id
1 'polypeptide(L)'
;MRIRSWNAFASNNSGSYTIVGRFAEATQADATAELLRPVLAEHSRWRDGPGEGEPPLHRFLADRGLTLEDEVGLGDDWPQHGPPPQVVALGHQVLVHCDYTITMPRFIGELFYAEGGRVEMEIDHGHHATVTLLDLWIPWHEAHAQPERSREALALLLERLREGPLATHASERVPVAWRPARLGVAVEIGVVFEDLVAGIAEVRALVAQSPVQVRVRVFEARNEEGDPLSFLRGERATVPGEHQVIVWQAGPDRVATLRAIRQVTGSGLREARALLDDLPAELLTSANRHDAEAALRVLTEAGASAEVLSPEDRRPR
;
A
#
# COMPACT_ATOMS: atom_id res chain seq x y z
N MET A 1 47.98 -17.05 31.27
CA MET A 1 46.84 -16.12 31.33
C MET A 1 45.71 -16.71 30.49
N ARG A 2 44.54 -17.01 31.08
CA ARG A 2 43.37 -17.49 30.32
C ARG A 2 42.40 -16.32 30.16
N ILE A 3 42.23 -15.83 28.95
CA ILE A 3 41.21 -14.84 28.61
C ILE A 3 39.91 -15.62 28.35
N ARG A 4 38.87 -15.34 29.15
CA ARG A 4 37.51 -15.80 28.87
C ARG A 4 36.81 -14.67 28.12
N SER A 5 36.67 -14.84 26.81
CA SER A 5 35.74 -14.03 26.02
C SER A 5 34.33 -14.51 26.36
N TRP A 6 33.48 -13.57 26.76
CA TRP A 6 32.04 -13.77 26.83
C TRP A 6 31.47 -13.10 25.58
N ASN A 7 30.82 -13.89 24.71
CA ASN A 7 29.99 -13.32 23.66
C ASN A 7 28.77 -12.70 24.35
N ALA A 8 28.79 -11.39 24.57
CA ALA A 8 27.59 -10.66 24.86
C ALA A 8 26.76 -10.66 23.56
N PHE A 9 25.61 -11.34 23.57
CA PHE A 9 24.60 -11.10 22.57
C PHE A 9 24.02 -9.72 22.86
N ALA A 10 24.47 -8.70 22.14
CA ALA A 10 23.66 -7.51 21.96
C ALA A 10 22.42 -7.98 21.18
N SER A 11 21.26 -8.00 21.82
CA SER A 11 20.00 -8.12 21.09
C SER A 11 19.95 -6.94 20.12
N ASN A 12 19.89 -7.22 18.82
CA ASN A 12 19.67 -6.19 17.81
C ASN A 12 18.21 -5.75 17.92
N ASN A 13 17.92 -4.81 18.81
CA ASN A 13 16.61 -4.16 18.94
C ASN A 13 16.29 -3.22 17.75
N SER A 14 16.93 -3.45 16.61
CA SER A 14 16.85 -2.63 15.41
C SER A 14 15.95 -3.31 14.40
N GLY A 15 14.70 -2.86 14.36
CA GLY A 15 13.75 -3.19 13.29
C GLY A 15 13.38 -1.93 12.51
N SER A 16 12.64 -2.12 11.42
CA SER A 16 11.95 -1.06 10.71
C SER A 16 10.52 -0.93 11.21
N TYR A 17 9.93 0.24 11.02
CA TYR A 17 8.52 0.48 11.25
C TYR A 17 7.90 1.03 9.97
N THR A 18 6.76 0.48 9.55
CA THR A 18 5.99 1.01 8.42
C THR A 18 4.51 0.95 8.70
N ILE A 19 3.80 2.07 8.57
CA ILE A 19 2.34 2.09 8.64
C ILE A 19 1.77 2.76 7.40
N VAL A 20 0.71 2.16 6.86
CA VAL A 20 -0.02 2.67 5.69
C VAL A 20 -1.45 2.99 6.10
N GLY A 21 -1.81 4.26 5.99
CA GLY A 21 -3.17 4.76 6.14
C GLY A 21 -3.87 4.89 4.79
N ARG A 22 -5.17 4.61 4.74
CA ARG A 22 -6.01 4.81 3.56
C ARG A 22 -7.15 5.78 3.82
N PHE A 23 -7.38 6.66 2.87
CA PHE A 23 -8.34 7.75 2.93
C PHE A 23 -9.39 7.62 1.82
N ALA A 24 -10.53 8.29 2.00
CA ALA A 24 -11.57 8.34 0.98
C ALA A 24 -11.11 9.15 -0.23
N GLU A 25 -10.48 10.30 0.01
CA GLU A 25 -10.01 11.24 -1.02
C GLU A 25 -8.49 11.39 -0.99
N ALA A 26 -7.87 11.55 -2.16
CA ALA A 26 -6.42 11.74 -2.28
C ALA A 26 -5.95 13.05 -1.62
N THR A 27 -6.75 14.12 -1.70
CA THR A 27 -6.44 15.41 -1.06
C THR A 27 -6.38 15.32 0.46
N GLN A 28 -7.19 14.44 1.07
CA GLN A 28 -7.20 14.18 2.51
C GLN A 28 -5.96 13.39 2.94
N ALA A 29 -5.53 12.42 2.13
CA ALA A 29 -4.25 11.74 2.32
C ALA A 29 -3.07 12.73 2.25
N ASP A 30 -3.02 13.58 1.21
CA ASP A 30 -2.00 14.61 1.07
C ASP A 30 -1.97 15.57 2.28
N ALA A 31 -3.13 16.10 2.69
CA ALA A 31 -3.22 17.00 3.85
C ALA A 31 -2.74 16.34 5.15
N THR A 32 -3.08 15.06 5.36
CA THR A 32 -2.63 14.29 6.53
C THR A 32 -1.11 14.09 6.51
N ALA A 33 -0.52 13.81 5.35
CA ALA A 33 0.92 13.70 5.20
C ALA A 33 1.65 15.04 5.44
N GLU A 34 1.14 16.15 4.88
CA GLU A 34 1.69 17.49 5.13
C GLU A 34 1.61 17.90 6.61
N LEU A 35 0.58 17.42 7.32
CA LEU A 35 0.43 17.65 8.74
C LEU A 35 1.46 16.87 9.58
N LEU A 36 1.69 15.60 9.25
CA LEU A 36 2.59 14.72 10.00
C LEU A 36 4.07 15.11 9.84
N ARG A 37 4.53 15.40 8.62
CA ARG A 37 5.95 15.66 8.31
C ARG A 37 6.64 16.65 9.26
N PRO A 38 6.11 17.87 9.49
CA PRO A 38 6.78 18.85 10.34
C PRO A 38 6.85 18.38 11.80
N VAL A 39 5.82 17.70 12.29
CA VAL A 39 5.76 17.23 13.69
C VAL A 39 6.80 16.15 13.93
N LEU A 40 6.89 15.15 13.05
CA LEU A 40 7.89 14.08 13.16
C LEU A 40 9.31 14.65 13.10
N ALA A 41 9.56 15.56 12.17
CA ALA A 41 10.87 16.21 12.03
C ALA A 41 11.21 17.16 13.20
N GLU A 42 10.25 17.92 13.71
CA GLU A 42 10.43 18.81 14.86
C GLU A 42 10.70 18.00 16.13
N HIS A 43 9.93 16.93 16.37
CA HIS A 43 10.09 16.09 17.55
C HIS A 43 11.43 15.34 17.55
N SER A 44 11.84 14.77 16.41
CA SER A 44 13.19 14.18 16.31
C SER A 44 14.29 15.21 16.60
N ARG A 45 14.21 16.42 16.04
CA ARG A 45 15.21 17.48 16.33
C ARG A 45 15.22 17.91 17.79
N TRP A 46 14.04 17.99 18.41
CA TRP A 46 13.93 18.33 19.83
C TRP A 46 14.61 17.27 20.70
N ARG A 47 14.35 15.99 20.41
CA ARG A 47 14.89 14.85 21.15
C ARG A 47 16.39 14.64 20.92
N ASP A 48 16.88 14.86 19.69
CA ASP A 48 18.31 14.77 19.37
C ASP A 48 19.10 16.00 19.85
N GLY A 49 18.38 17.08 20.22
CA GLY A 49 18.90 18.29 20.80
C GLY A 49 18.92 18.27 22.34
N PRO A 50 18.88 19.45 23.00
CA PRO A 50 18.90 19.54 24.46
C PRO A 50 17.57 19.15 25.13
N GLY A 51 16.50 18.88 24.38
CA GLY A 51 15.21 18.47 24.92
C GLY A 51 14.55 19.50 25.84
N GLU A 52 14.83 20.79 25.66
CA GLU A 52 14.25 21.85 26.51
C GLU A 52 12.80 22.16 26.12
N GLY A 53 11.95 22.40 27.13
CA GLY A 53 10.55 22.77 26.94
C GLY A 53 9.61 21.59 26.68
N GLU A 54 8.37 21.91 26.29
CA GLU A 54 7.34 20.92 25.97
C GLU A 54 7.69 20.15 24.68
N PRO A 55 7.62 18.80 24.68
CA PRO A 55 7.89 18.01 23.48
C PRO A 55 6.94 18.38 22.34
N PRO A 56 7.43 18.62 21.10
CA PRO A 56 6.59 18.98 19.96
C PRO A 56 5.47 17.99 19.68
N LEU A 57 5.74 16.68 19.83
CA LEU A 57 4.72 15.64 19.71
C LEU A 57 3.62 15.82 20.76
N HIS A 58 3.97 16.06 22.02
CA HIS A 58 2.99 16.19 23.12
C HIS A 58 2.05 17.36 22.87
N ARG A 59 2.61 18.52 22.49
CA ARG A 59 1.84 19.70 22.08
C ARG A 59 0.90 19.38 20.92
N PHE A 60 1.40 18.72 19.88
CA PHE A 60 0.60 18.34 18.72
C PHE A 60 -0.58 17.42 19.07
N LEU A 61 -0.36 16.44 19.94
CA LEU A 61 -1.39 15.51 20.40
C LEU A 61 -2.45 16.24 21.23
N ALA A 62 -2.01 17.09 22.17
CA ALA A 62 -2.90 17.88 23.01
C ALA A 62 -3.78 18.83 22.19
N ASP A 63 -3.20 19.57 21.24
CA ASP A 63 -3.93 20.50 20.35
C ASP A 63 -5.02 19.82 19.52
N ARG A 64 -4.90 18.50 19.29
CA ARG A 64 -5.83 17.70 18.49
C ARG A 64 -6.76 16.82 19.32
N GLY A 65 -6.61 16.81 20.64
CA GLY A 65 -7.33 15.90 21.51
C GLY A 65 -7.04 14.42 21.20
N LEU A 66 -5.85 14.12 20.69
CA LEU A 66 -5.37 12.74 20.51
C LEU A 66 -4.86 12.19 21.84
N THR A 67 -4.66 10.87 21.92
CA THR A 67 -4.21 10.25 23.18
C THR A 67 -2.80 10.71 23.53
N LEU A 68 -2.65 11.29 24.72
CA LEU A 68 -1.37 11.74 25.27
C LEU A 68 -0.98 10.82 26.42
N GLU A 69 0.05 9.99 26.21
CA GLU A 69 0.70 9.20 27.24
C GLU A 69 1.95 9.94 27.73
N ASP A 70 2.27 9.85 29.03
CA ASP A 70 3.36 10.64 29.64
C ASP A 70 4.73 10.43 28.98
N GLU A 71 4.99 9.24 28.43
CA GLU A 71 6.26 8.87 27.82
C GLU A 71 6.23 8.83 26.28
N VAL A 72 5.14 9.25 25.64
CA VAL A 72 4.95 9.10 24.18
C VAL A 72 6.05 9.82 23.39
N GLY A 73 6.78 9.06 22.57
CA GLY A 73 7.89 9.53 21.75
C GLY A 73 9.11 9.99 22.56
N LEU A 74 9.19 9.68 23.85
CA LEU A 74 10.34 10.04 24.71
C LEU A 74 11.33 8.88 24.88
N GLY A 75 10.89 7.64 24.66
CA GLY A 75 11.66 6.44 24.94
C GLY A 75 12.05 5.67 23.68
N ASP A 76 11.99 4.35 23.80
CA ASP A 76 12.29 3.38 22.75
C ASP A 76 11.21 3.33 21.65
N ASP A 77 10.10 4.04 21.86
CA ASP A 77 9.01 4.25 20.90
C ASP A 77 9.29 5.39 19.92
N TRP A 78 10.55 5.83 19.79
CA TRP A 78 11.00 6.77 18.77
C TRP A 78 12.38 6.38 18.22
N PRO A 79 12.68 6.58 16.92
CA PRO A 79 13.90 6.07 16.29
C PRO A 79 15.17 6.64 16.92
N GLN A 80 16.04 5.86 17.56
CA GLN A 80 17.23 6.42 18.24
C GLN A 80 18.36 6.84 17.29
N HIS A 81 18.34 6.31 16.07
CA HIS A 81 19.36 6.52 15.05
C HIS A 81 18.70 6.69 13.69
N GLY A 82 19.44 7.27 12.74
CA GLY A 82 18.96 7.46 11.38
C GLY A 82 18.12 8.73 11.21
N PRO A 83 17.46 8.88 10.05
CA PRO A 83 16.60 10.02 9.80
C PRO A 83 15.35 9.99 10.71
N PRO A 84 14.69 11.14 10.93
CA PRO A 84 13.35 11.19 11.51
C PRO A 84 12.38 10.27 10.75
N PRO A 85 11.30 9.79 11.39
CA PRO A 85 10.22 9.10 10.69
C PRO A 85 9.78 9.91 9.45
N GLN A 86 9.82 9.26 8.29
CA GLN A 86 9.57 9.88 7.00
C GLN A 86 8.14 9.60 6.53
N VAL A 87 7.53 10.55 5.80
CA VAL A 87 6.13 10.46 5.39
C VAL A 87 5.95 10.79 3.92
N VAL A 88 5.21 9.96 3.20
CA VAL A 88 4.81 10.19 1.81
C VAL A 88 3.34 9.85 1.60
N ALA A 89 2.65 10.69 0.83
CA ALA A 89 1.32 10.39 0.34
C ALA A 89 1.39 9.90 -1.11
N LEU A 90 0.58 8.91 -1.46
CA LEU A 90 0.45 8.40 -2.82
C LEU A 90 -1.01 8.04 -3.09
N GLY A 91 -1.65 8.79 -3.99
CA GLY A 91 -3.07 8.62 -4.27
C GLY A 91 -3.89 8.74 -2.98
N HIS A 92 -4.62 7.68 -2.62
CA HIS A 92 -5.48 7.64 -1.44
C HIS A 92 -4.76 7.11 -0.18
N GLN A 93 -3.44 6.98 -0.19
CA GLN A 93 -2.67 6.41 0.91
C GLN A 93 -1.65 7.39 1.49
N VAL A 94 -1.41 7.27 2.78
CA VAL A 94 -0.28 7.88 3.50
C VAL A 94 0.59 6.77 4.06
N LEU A 95 1.87 6.80 3.76
CA LEU A 95 2.86 5.87 4.27
C LEU A 95 3.81 6.63 5.21
N VAL A 96 3.98 6.12 6.42
CA VAL A 96 5.01 6.56 7.36
C VAL A 96 6.00 5.42 7.54
N HIS A 97 7.28 5.71 7.43
CA HIS A 97 8.35 4.72 7.52
C HIS A 97 9.51 5.21 8.37
N CYS A 98 10.14 4.25 9.06
CA CYS A 98 11.42 4.43 9.71
C CYS A 98 12.26 3.15 9.55
N ASP A 99 13.51 3.30 9.14
CA ASP A 99 14.44 2.18 8.96
C ASP A 99 14.92 1.56 10.29
N TYR A 100 14.92 2.34 11.37
CA TYR A 100 15.55 1.97 12.63
C TYR A 100 14.73 2.42 13.84
N THR A 101 13.91 1.54 14.38
CA THR A 101 13.20 1.77 15.64
C THR A 101 12.77 0.43 16.28
N ILE A 102 12.51 0.46 17.59
CA ILE A 102 11.86 -0.68 18.24
C ILE A 102 10.38 -0.68 17.87
N THR A 103 9.73 0.46 18.02
CA THR A 103 8.33 0.65 17.66
C THR A 103 8.10 2.13 17.38
N MET A 104 6.88 2.51 17.04
CA MET A 104 6.44 3.89 16.96
C MET A 104 5.19 4.08 17.81
N PRO A 105 4.89 5.30 18.27
CA PRO A 105 3.75 5.49 19.12
C PRO A 105 2.47 5.41 18.28
N ARG A 106 1.41 4.83 18.86
CA ARG A 106 0.12 4.54 18.22
C ARG A 106 -0.60 5.76 17.61
N PHE A 107 -0.17 6.96 17.97
CA PHE A 107 -0.81 8.21 17.55
C PHE A 107 -0.90 8.37 16.03
N ILE A 108 0.01 7.74 15.25
CA ILE A 108 -0.02 7.83 13.79
C ILE A 108 -1.32 7.20 13.26
N GLY A 109 -1.65 6.01 13.75
CA GLY A 109 -2.91 5.35 13.44
C GLY A 109 -4.13 6.12 13.98
N GLU A 110 -4.05 6.64 15.21
CA GLU A 110 -5.12 7.47 15.79
C GLU A 110 -5.38 8.73 14.96
N LEU A 111 -4.31 9.39 14.48
CA LEU A 111 -4.41 10.54 13.59
C LEU A 111 -5.06 10.14 12.25
N PHE A 112 -4.68 9.00 11.67
CA PHE A 112 -5.34 8.53 10.45
C PHE A 112 -6.86 8.39 10.63
N TYR A 113 -7.32 7.85 11.76
CA TYR A 113 -8.76 7.79 12.06
C TYR A 113 -9.38 9.16 12.32
N ALA A 114 -8.72 10.04 13.07
CA ALA A 114 -9.19 11.39 13.35
C ALA A 114 -9.35 12.23 12.08
N GLU A 115 -8.43 12.06 11.13
CA GLU A 115 -8.46 12.69 9.80
C GLU A 115 -9.34 11.92 8.82
N GLY A 116 -10.23 11.01 9.26
CA GLY A 116 -11.23 10.33 8.43
C GLY A 116 -10.71 9.20 7.54
N GLY A 117 -9.46 8.78 7.73
CA GLY A 117 -8.87 7.60 7.14
C GLY A 117 -9.00 6.36 8.02
N ARG A 118 -8.20 5.34 7.72
CA ARG A 118 -8.03 4.12 8.52
C ARG A 118 -6.63 3.55 8.33
N VAL A 119 -6.17 2.76 9.29
CA VAL A 119 -4.96 1.94 9.09
C VAL A 119 -5.30 0.79 8.14
N GLU A 120 -4.56 0.68 7.05
CA GLU A 120 -4.66 -0.42 6.09
C GLU A 120 -3.71 -1.56 6.45
N MET A 121 -2.49 -1.22 6.86
CA MET A 121 -1.45 -2.18 7.19
C MET A 121 -0.40 -1.52 8.11
N GLU A 122 0.16 -2.29 9.03
CA GLU A 122 1.25 -1.89 9.91
C GLU A 122 2.27 -3.03 10.04
N ILE A 123 3.54 -2.72 9.82
CA ILE A 123 4.72 -3.52 10.15
C ILE A 123 5.33 -2.85 11.37
N ASP A 124 5.09 -3.43 12.54
CA ASP A 124 5.72 -3.01 13.78
C ASP A 124 6.91 -3.92 14.07
N HIS A 125 8.12 -3.34 14.02
CA HIS A 125 9.39 -4.03 14.26
C HIS A 125 9.78 -5.10 13.21
N GLY A 126 9.87 -4.71 11.94
CA GLY A 126 10.32 -5.60 10.86
C GLY A 126 11.85 -5.79 10.85
N HIS A 127 12.32 -7.03 10.76
CA HIS A 127 13.74 -7.40 10.70
C HIS A 127 14.23 -7.74 9.29
N HIS A 128 13.32 -7.96 8.34
CA HIS A 128 13.63 -8.30 6.96
C HIS A 128 13.27 -7.17 5.99
N ALA A 129 13.64 -7.35 4.72
CA ALA A 129 13.39 -6.37 3.67
C ALA A 129 11.89 -6.03 3.56
N THR A 130 11.58 -4.73 3.47
CA THR A 130 10.23 -4.25 3.20
C THR A 130 9.94 -4.37 1.71
N VAL A 131 9.12 -5.36 1.36
CA VAL A 131 8.67 -5.57 -0.01
C VAL A 131 7.55 -4.58 -0.32
N THR A 132 7.69 -3.88 -1.44
CA THR A 132 6.70 -2.93 -1.95
C THR A 132 6.08 -3.43 -3.23
N LEU A 133 4.75 -3.47 -3.28
CA LEU A 133 3.96 -3.76 -4.46
C LEU A 133 3.28 -2.48 -4.93
N LEU A 134 3.53 -2.11 -6.18
CA LEU A 134 2.87 -1.02 -6.89
C LEU A 134 1.83 -1.62 -7.83
N ASP A 135 0.55 -1.47 -7.48
CA ASP A 135 -0.57 -1.86 -8.34
C ASP A 135 -0.95 -0.66 -9.19
N LEU A 136 -0.79 -0.76 -10.51
CA LEU A 136 -1.04 0.31 -11.47
C LEU A 136 -2.27 -0.01 -12.32
N TRP A 137 -3.20 0.94 -12.44
CA TRP A 137 -4.38 0.80 -13.30
C TRP A 137 -4.87 2.11 -13.88
N ILE A 138 -5.68 2.04 -14.93
CA ILE A 138 -6.46 3.18 -15.40
C ILE A 138 -7.93 2.88 -15.07
N PRO A 139 -8.70 3.84 -14.51
CA PRO A 139 -10.10 3.60 -14.19
C PRO A 139 -10.86 3.08 -15.41
N TRP A 140 -11.71 2.07 -15.20
CA TRP A 140 -12.36 1.32 -16.28
C TRP A 140 -13.05 2.22 -17.31
N HIS A 141 -13.77 3.25 -16.84
CA HIS A 141 -14.49 4.19 -17.71
C HIS A 141 -13.55 5.02 -18.60
N GLU A 142 -12.39 5.43 -18.09
CA GLU A 142 -11.35 6.12 -18.87
C GLU A 142 -10.69 5.17 -19.87
N ALA A 143 -10.33 3.97 -19.40
CA ALA A 143 -9.72 2.94 -20.22
C ALA A 143 -10.61 2.54 -21.41
N HIS A 144 -11.92 2.41 -21.20
CA HIS A 144 -12.88 2.06 -22.26
C HIS A 144 -13.19 3.22 -23.20
N ALA A 145 -13.22 4.46 -22.69
CA ALA A 145 -13.48 5.62 -23.52
C ALA A 145 -12.34 5.88 -24.52
N GLN A 146 -11.08 5.65 -24.13
CA GLN A 146 -9.90 5.86 -24.97
C GLN A 146 -8.86 4.73 -24.80
N PRO A 147 -9.10 3.53 -25.37
CA PRO A 147 -8.26 2.34 -25.11
C PRO A 147 -6.81 2.51 -25.54
N GLU A 148 -6.56 3.00 -26.76
CA GLU A 148 -5.18 3.16 -27.26
C GLU A 148 -4.40 4.22 -26.46
N ARG A 149 -5.03 5.37 -26.18
CA ARG A 149 -4.42 6.41 -25.34
C ARG A 149 -4.12 5.92 -23.94
N SER A 150 -4.99 5.09 -23.37
CA SER A 150 -4.80 4.50 -22.04
C SER A 150 -3.61 3.52 -22.03
N ARG A 151 -3.47 2.69 -23.07
CA ARG A 151 -2.30 1.81 -23.24
C ARG A 151 -1.02 2.60 -23.40
N GLU A 152 -1.02 3.66 -24.21
CA GLU A 152 0.13 4.54 -24.41
C GLU A 152 0.53 5.25 -23.12
N ALA A 153 -0.43 5.77 -22.36
CA ALA A 153 -0.18 6.44 -21.08
C ALA A 153 0.43 5.48 -20.05
N LEU A 154 -0.09 4.25 -19.96
CA LEU A 154 0.47 3.22 -19.08
C LEU A 154 1.89 2.84 -19.52
N ALA A 155 2.12 2.57 -20.82
CA ALA A 155 3.42 2.21 -21.34
C ALA A 155 4.48 3.30 -21.08
N LEU A 156 4.12 4.58 -21.29
CA LEU A 156 4.99 5.71 -21.01
C LEU A 156 5.32 5.83 -19.52
N LEU A 157 4.33 5.63 -18.63
CA LEU A 157 4.59 5.65 -17.19
C LEU A 157 5.54 4.51 -16.78
N LEU A 158 5.32 3.30 -17.29
CA LEU A 158 6.18 2.15 -16.99
C LEU A 158 7.63 2.40 -17.40
N GLU A 159 7.85 3.01 -18.57
CA GLU A 159 9.19 3.40 -19.02
C GLU A 159 9.82 4.42 -18.06
N ARG A 160 9.08 5.47 -17.68
CA ARG A 160 9.57 6.49 -16.74
C ARG A 160 9.83 5.92 -15.34
N LEU A 161 9.03 4.97 -14.88
CA LEU A 161 9.26 4.27 -13.61
C LEU A 161 10.57 3.46 -13.67
N ARG A 162 10.82 2.79 -14.79
CA ARG A 162 12.03 1.99 -15.03
C ARG A 162 13.30 2.85 -15.09
N GLU A 163 13.25 4.00 -15.75
CA GLU A 163 14.39 4.92 -15.86
C GLU A 163 14.60 5.81 -14.63
N GLY A 164 13.55 5.98 -13.81
CA GLY A 164 13.57 6.79 -12.59
C GLY A 164 13.61 5.93 -11.32
N PRO A 165 12.54 5.90 -10.51
CA PRO A 165 12.58 5.37 -9.14
C PRO A 165 13.02 3.91 -9.05
N LEU A 166 12.70 3.08 -10.04
CA LEU A 166 13.10 1.67 -10.03
C LEU A 166 14.57 1.45 -10.40
N ALA A 167 15.22 2.44 -11.04
CA ALA A 167 16.66 2.40 -11.29
C ALA A 167 17.47 3.07 -10.18
N THR A 168 16.91 4.10 -9.53
CA THR A 168 17.62 4.91 -8.53
C THR A 168 17.48 4.39 -7.10
N HIS A 169 16.32 3.85 -6.75
CA HIS A 169 15.99 3.49 -5.36
C HIS A 169 15.80 1.99 -5.15
N ALA A 170 15.68 1.17 -6.19
CA ALA A 170 15.50 -0.27 -6.03
C ALA A 170 16.78 -0.96 -5.57
N SER A 171 16.64 -2.00 -4.76
CA SER A 171 17.76 -2.81 -4.30
C SER A 171 18.45 -3.52 -5.46
N GLU A 172 19.78 -3.42 -5.52
CA GLU A 172 20.59 -4.18 -6.48
C GLU A 172 20.55 -5.69 -6.20
N ARG A 173 20.28 -6.09 -4.95
CA ARG A 173 20.29 -7.49 -4.52
C ARG A 173 19.01 -8.23 -4.88
N VAL A 174 17.89 -7.51 -4.93
CA VAL A 174 16.57 -8.07 -5.25
C VAL A 174 16.08 -7.40 -6.53
N PRO A 175 16.28 -8.04 -7.70
CA PRO A 175 15.86 -7.44 -8.97
C PRO A 175 14.38 -7.10 -8.97
N VAL A 176 13.97 -5.97 -9.52
CA VAL A 176 12.54 -5.65 -9.67
C VAL A 176 11.82 -6.79 -10.40
N ALA A 177 10.61 -7.11 -9.96
CA ALA A 177 9.74 -8.07 -10.64
C ALA A 177 8.45 -7.38 -11.04
N TRP A 178 7.85 -7.80 -12.15
CA TRP A 178 6.55 -7.29 -12.57
C TRP A 178 5.76 -8.38 -13.25
N ARG A 179 4.45 -8.24 -13.24
CA ARG A 179 3.55 -9.06 -14.05
C ARG A 179 2.35 -8.26 -14.50
N PRO A 180 1.74 -8.61 -15.66
CA PRO A 180 0.37 -8.21 -15.94
C PRO A 180 -0.50 -8.73 -14.79
N ALA A 181 -1.18 -7.82 -14.11
CA ALA A 181 -2.08 -8.22 -13.04
C ALA A 181 -3.43 -8.67 -13.62
N ARG A 182 -4.16 -9.48 -12.87
CA ARG A 182 -5.57 -9.75 -13.17
C ARG A 182 -6.40 -8.61 -12.56
N LEU A 183 -7.69 -8.57 -12.89
CA LEU A 183 -8.64 -7.77 -12.13
C LEU A 183 -8.43 -6.28 -12.17
N GLY A 184 -8.19 -5.72 -13.33
CA GLY A 184 -8.21 -4.28 -13.43
C GLY A 184 -7.13 -3.49 -12.75
N VAL A 185 -6.22 -4.18 -12.09
CA VAL A 185 -4.82 -3.79 -12.07
C VAL A 185 -4.24 -4.18 -13.42
N ALA A 186 -3.66 -3.23 -14.14
CA ALA A 186 -3.04 -3.49 -15.43
C ALA A 186 -1.65 -4.11 -15.24
N VAL A 187 -0.88 -3.61 -14.28
CA VAL A 187 0.47 -4.07 -13.96
C VAL A 187 0.69 -4.03 -12.45
N GLU A 188 1.21 -5.11 -11.90
CA GLU A 188 1.73 -5.16 -10.54
C GLU A 188 3.26 -5.20 -10.62
N ILE A 189 3.92 -4.26 -9.95
CA ILE A 189 5.38 -4.18 -9.84
C ILE A 189 5.77 -4.47 -8.41
N GLY A 190 6.62 -5.46 -8.19
CA GLY A 190 7.28 -5.70 -6.92
C GLY A 190 8.69 -5.16 -6.90
N VAL A 191 9.03 -4.45 -5.84
CA VAL A 191 10.32 -3.81 -5.63
C VAL A 191 10.65 -3.82 -4.14
N VAL A 192 11.92 -4.01 -3.82
CA VAL A 192 12.47 -3.68 -2.51
C VAL A 192 13.23 -2.37 -2.70
N PHE A 193 12.78 -1.30 -2.06
CA PHE A 193 13.46 -0.01 -2.11
C PHE A 193 14.55 0.05 -1.04
N GLU A 194 15.72 0.60 -1.38
CA GLU A 194 16.77 0.95 -0.42
C GLU A 194 16.39 2.21 0.37
N ASP A 195 15.68 3.15 -0.27
CA ASP A 195 14.98 4.27 0.37
C ASP A 195 13.50 4.21 -0.04
N LEU A 196 12.67 3.64 0.83
CA LEU A 196 11.25 3.42 0.56
C LEU A 196 10.50 4.72 0.31
N VAL A 197 10.76 5.75 1.11
CA VAL A 197 9.99 6.99 1.05
C VAL A 197 10.41 7.84 -0.14
N ALA A 198 11.70 7.93 -0.44
CA ALA A 198 12.19 8.61 -1.64
C ALA A 198 11.72 7.90 -2.92
N GLY A 199 11.80 6.57 -2.97
CA GLY A 199 11.27 5.77 -4.08
C GLY A 199 9.79 6.04 -4.34
N ILE A 200 8.95 5.99 -3.31
CA ILE A 200 7.51 6.27 -3.43
C ILE A 200 7.26 7.75 -3.78
N ALA A 201 8.04 8.70 -3.27
CA ALA A 201 7.90 10.11 -3.61
C ALA A 201 8.17 10.39 -5.11
N GLU A 202 9.16 9.72 -5.70
CA GLU A 202 9.41 9.78 -7.14
C GLU A 202 8.31 9.08 -7.95
N VAL A 203 7.81 7.92 -7.49
CA VAL A 203 6.63 7.27 -8.09
C VAL A 203 5.43 8.22 -8.10
N ARG A 204 5.16 8.91 -6.97
CA ARG A 204 4.10 9.92 -6.84
C ARG A 204 4.25 11.03 -7.89
N ALA A 205 5.45 11.57 -8.03
CA ALA A 205 5.72 12.66 -8.96
C ALA A 205 5.46 12.26 -10.42
N LEU A 206 5.76 11.02 -10.79
CA LEU A 206 5.50 10.47 -12.13
C LEU A 206 4.02 10.17 -12.35
N VAL A 207 3.37 9.53 -11.38
CA VAL A 207 1.95 9.16 -11.47
C VAL A 207 1.06 10.39 -11.57
N ALA A 208 1.37 11.48 -10.84
CA ALA A 208 0.63 12.74 -10.88
C ALA A 208 0.59 13.40 -12.29
N GLN A 209 1.46 12.98 -13.20
CA GLN A 209 1.52 13.46 -14.59
C GLN A 209 0.78 12.54 -15.57
N SER A 210 0.01 11.57 -15.08
CA SER A 210 -0.62 10.51 -15.87
C SER A 210 -2.06 10.24 -15.41
N PRO A 211 -2.92 9.64 -16.26
CA PRO A 211 -4.23 9.14 -15.84
C PRO A 211 -4.16 7.83 -15.04
N VAL A 212 -2.96 7.25 -14.91
CA VAL A 212 -2.76 5.99 -14.19
C VAL A 212 -2.94 6.25 -12.70
N GLN A 213 -3.73 5.40 -12.07
CA GLN A 213 -3.88 5.28 -10.63
C GLN A 213 -2.88 4.26 -10.10
N VAL A 214 -2.47 4.46 -8.85
CA VAL A 214 -1.51 3.60 -8.18
C VAL A 214 -1.98 3.32 -6.75
N ARG A 215 -1.66 2.11 -6.28
CA ARG A 215 -1.77 1.72 -4.88
C ARG A 215 -0.48 1.05 -4.46
N VAL A 216 -0.04 1.37 -3.25
CA VAL A 216 1.08 0.72 -2.59
C VAL A 216 0.55 -0.31 -1.60
N ARG A 217 1.08 -1.52 -1.68
CA ARG A 217 1.00 -2.51 -0.60
C ARG A 217 2.41 -2.80 -0.15
N VAL A 218 2.64 -2.81 1.16
CA VAL A 218 3.93 -3.16 1.74
C VAL A 218 3.78 -4.33 2.69
N PHE A 219 4.80 -5.18 2.76
CA PHE A 219 4.87 -6.28 3.71
C PHE A 219 6.34 -6.67 3.95
N GLU A 220 6.61 -7.27 5.10
CA GLU A 220 7.94 -7.78 5.42
C GLU A 220 8.21 -9.13 4.72
N ALA A 221 9.38 -9.28 4.11
CA ALA A 221 9.82 -10.55 3.55
C ALA A 221 9.85 -11.66 4.61
N ARG A 222 9.34 -12.85 4.27
CA ARG A 222 9.20 -13.96 5.24
C ARG A 222 10.52 -14.60 5.68
N ASN A 223 11.62 -14.41 4.94
CA ASN A 223 12.95 -14.94 5.26
C ASN A 223 14.06 -14.25 4.43
N GLU A 224 15.31 -14.33 4.91
CA GLU A 224 16.49 -13.71 4.27
C GLU A 224 17.07 -14.53 3.10
N GLU A 225 16.82 -15.83 3.05
CA GLU A 225 17.52 -16.75 2.14
C GLU A 225 16.82 -16.95 0.77
N GLY A 226 15.70 -16.26 0.52
CA GLY A 226 14.92 -16.41 -0.71
C GLY A 226 14.70 -15.10 -1.45
N ASP A 227 14.42 -15.19 -2.75
CA ASP A 227 13.94 -14.05 -3.53
C ASP A 227 12.54 -13.66 -3.04
N PRO A 228 12.39 -12.51 -2.36
CA PRO A 228 11.12 -12.13 -1.74
C PRO A 228 10.05 -11.81 -2.79
N LEU A 229 10.44 -11.61 -4.05
CA LEU A 229 9.54 -11.35 -5.17
C LEU A 229 9.25 -12.58 -6.03
N SER A 230 9.66 -13.78 -5.60
CA SER A 230 9.51 -15.02 -6.37
C SER A 230 8.06 -15.30 -6.82
N PHE A 231 7.07 -14.87 -6.02
CA PHE A 231 5.64 -14.98 -6.37
C PHE A 231 5.21 -14.12 -7.57
N LEU A 232 6.03 -13.14 -7.98
CA LEU A 232 5.85 -12.33 -9.19
C LEU A 232 6.66 -12.86 -10.37
N ARG A 233 7.67 -13.70 -10.16
CA ARG A 233 8.60 -14.19 -11.21
C ARG A 233 8.13 -15.47 -11.91
N GLY A 234 7.01 -16.06 -11.48
CA GLY A 234 6.48 -17.30 -12.04
C GLY A 234 5.57 -17.11 -13.26
N GLU A 235 5.65 -18.05 -14.20
CA GLU A 235 4.67 -18.19 -15.30
C GLU A 235 3.24 -18.33 -14.75
N ARG A 236 2.30 -17.65 -15.43
CA ARG A 236 0.83 -17.77 -15.34
C ARG A 236 0.35 -18.87 -14.39
N ALA A 237 -0.42 -18.49 -13.36
CA ALA A 237 -1.32 -19.42 -12.70
C ALA A 237 -2.27 -20.05 -13.74
N THR A 238 -1.93 -21.26 -14.17
CA THR A 238 -2.66 -22.12 -15.08
C THR A 238 -3.71 -22.89 -14.29
N VAL A 239 -4.95 -22.42 -14.35
CA VAL A 239 -6.12 -23.29 -14.37
C VAL A 239 -7.11 -22.66 -15.36
N PRO A 240 -7.41 -23.29 -16.51
CA PRO A 240 -8.49 -22.84 -17.37
C PRO A 240 -9.83 -23.21 -16.70
N GLY A 241 -10.59 -22.19 -16.32
CA GLY A 241 -11.95 -22.28 -15.78
C GLY A 241 -12.84 -21.18 -16.38
N GLU A 242 -14.11 -21.50 -16.60
CA GLU A 242 -14.90 -21.06 -17.77
C GLU A 242 -15.17 -19.55 -17.90
N HIS A 243 -15.43 -18.76 -16.86
CA HIS A 243 -15.61 -17.30 -16.93
C HIS A 243 -15.26 -16.70 -15.55
N GLN A 244 -14.78 -15.45 -15.51
CA GLN A 244 -14.42 -14.74 -14.29
C GLN A 244 -15.29 -13.50 -14.09
N VAL A 245 -15.76 -13.24 -12.88
CA VAL A 245 -16.53 -12.02 -12.56
C VAL A 245 -15.67 -11.09 -11.72
N ILE A 246 -15.49 -9.88 -12.21
CA ILE A 246 -14.62 -8.86 -11.64
C ILE A 246 -15.46 -7.64 -11.31
N VAL A 247 -15.29 -7.09 -10.11
CA VAL A 247 -15.81 -5.77 -9.77
C VAL A 247 -14.67 -4.78 -9.81
N TRP A 248 -14.85 -3.71 -10.57
CA TRP A 248 -13.86 -2.67 -10.79
C TRP A 248 -14.04 -1.50 -9.82
N GLN A 249 -15.28 -1.06 -9.66
CA GLN A 249 -15.63 0.07 -8.83
C GLN A 249 -16.97 -0.18 -8.15
N ALA A 250 -17.10 0.28 -6.91
CA ALA A 250 -18.30 0.06 -6.11
C ALA A 250 -19.52 0.86 -6.59
N GLY A 251 -19.31 1.91 -7.39
CA GLY A 251 -20.37 2.85 -7.74
C GLY A 251 -20.80 3.75 -6.58
N PRO A 252 -21.88 4.54 -6.77
CA PRO A 252 -22.30 5.55 -5.81
C PRO A 252 -22.92 4.99 -4.53
N ASP A 253 -23.49 3.77 -4.56
CA ASP A 253 -24.07 3.11 -3.40
C ASP A 253 -23.22 1.91 -2.95
N ARG A 254 -22.21 2.19 -2.12
CA ARG A 254 -21.34 1.15 -1.54
C ARG A 254 -22.10 0.12 -0.70
N VAL A 255 -23.25 0.47 -0.12
CA VAL A 255 -24.02 -0.46 0.72
C VAL A 255 -24.77 -1.46 -0.16
N ALA A 256 -25.37 -0.98 -1.26
CA ALA A 256 -25.97 -1.85 -2.27
C ALA A 256 -24.92 -2.80 -2.87
N THR A 257 -23.75 -2.28 -3.26
CA THR A 257 -22.68 -3.11 -3.82
C THR A 257 -22.13 -4.12 -2.80
N LEU A 258 -21.99 -3.76 -1.51
CA LEU A 258 -21.62 -4.71 -0.47
C LEU A 258 -22.60 -5.88 -0.38
N ARG A 259 -23.90 -5.61 -0.48
CA ARG A 259 -24.94 -6.64 -0.46
C ARG A 259 -24.88 -7.52 -1.71
N ALA A 260 -24.65 -6.92 -2.88
CA ALA A 260 -24.48 -7.65 -4.13
C ALA A 260 -23.25 -8.56 -4.12
N ILE A 261 -22.10 -8.08 -3.61
CA ILE A 261 -20.89 -8.91 -3.41
C ILE A 261 -21.24 -10.12 -2.54
N ARG A 262 -21.89 -9.91 -1.38
CA ARG A 262 -22.29 -11.00 -0.50
C ARG A 262 -23.24 -12.00 -1.16
N GLN A 263 -24.18 -11.52 -1.97
CA GLN A 263 -25.12 -12.36 -2.70
C GLN A 263 -24.42 -13.22 -3.75
N VAL A 264 -23.45 -12.64 -4.48
CA VAL A 264 -22.72 -13.31 -5.56
C VAL A 264 -21.70 -14.32 -5.01
N THR A 265 -20.97 -13.97 -3.94
CA THR A 265 -19.88 -14.81 -3.42
C THR A 265 -20.29 -15.71 -2.26
N GLY A 266 -21.43 -15.45 -1.62
CA GLY A 266 -21.81 -16.10 -0.36
C GLY A 266 -20.95 -15.71 0.85
N SER A 267 -20.10 -14.68 0.71
CA SER A 267 -19.19 -14.23 1.76
C SER A 267 -19.93 -13.63 2.97
N GLY A 268 -19.33 -13.79 4.15
CA GLY A 268 -19.74 -13.08 5.35
C GLY A 268 -19.53 -11.57 5.21
N LEU A 269 -20.06 -10.79 6.17
CA LEU A 269 -19.99 -9.33 6.13
C LEU A 269 -18.54 -8.82 6.12
N ARG A 270 -17.65 -9.49 6.88
CA ARG A 270 -16.25 -9.11 7.00
C ARG A 270 -15.48 -9.38 5.70
N GLU A 271 -15.62 -10.56 5.12
CA GLU A 271 -14.91 -10.91 3.87
C GLU A 271 -15.42 -10.07 2.69
N ALA A 272 -16.74 -9.87 2.58
CA ALA A 272 -17.30 -9.02 1.54
C ALA A 272 -16.90 -7.56 1.67
N ARG A 273 -16.75 -7.06 2.92
CA ARG A 273 -16.25 -5.71 3.15
C ARG A 273 -14.79 -5.58 2.73
N ALA A 274 -13.97 -6.59 3.03
CA ALA A 274 -12.60 -6.65 2.55
C ALA A 274 -12.55 -6.58 1.01
N LEU A 275 -13.32 -7.42 0.30
CA LEU A 275 -13.40 -7.39 -1.16
C LEU A 275 -13.86 -6.04 -1.72
N LEU A 276 -14.84 -5.39 -1.08
CA LEU A 276 -15.34 -4.07 -1.49
C LEU A 276 -14.33 -2.93 -1.24
N ASP A 277 -13.54 -3.05 -0.18
CA ASP A 277 -12.49 -2.08 0.15
C ASP A 277 -11.23 -2.31 -0.69
N ASP A 278 -11.05 -3.52 -1.22
CA ASP A 278 -9.93 -3.98 -2.03
C ASP A 278 -10.22 -3.99 -3.54
N LEU A 279 -11.25 -3.26 -4.00
CA LEU A 279 -11.54 -3.16 -5.43
C LEU A 279 -10.37 -2.52 -6.20
N PRO A 280 -10.07 -3.00 -7.42
CA PRO A 280 -10.81 -4.03 -8.17
C PRO A 280 -10.60 -5.47 -7.65
N ALA A 281 -11.67 -6.28 -7.59
CA ALA A 281 -11.65 -7.60 -6.95
C ALA A 281 -12.33 -8.72 -7.77
N GLU A 282 -11.77 -9.94 -7.67
CA GLU A 282 -12.29 -11.20 -8.24
C GLU A 282 -13.39 -11.72 -7.33
N LEU A 283 -14.62 -11.80 -7.84
CA LEU A 283 -15.72 -12.39 -7.07
C LEU A 283 -15.91 -13.87 -7.40
N LEU A 284 -15.80 -14.24 -8.68
CA LEU A 284 -15.93 -15.62 -9.15
C LEU A 284 -14.77 -15.94 -10.09
N THR A 285 -14.00 -16.99 -9.78
CA THR A 285 -12.77 -17.34 -10.51
C THR A 285 -12.95 -18.43 -11.58
N SER A 286 -14.07 -19.16 -11.53
CA SER A 286 -14.39 -20.32 -12.38
C SER A 286 -15.90 -20.52 -12.55
N ALA A 287 -16.64 -19.44 -12.82
CA ALA A 287 -18.08 -19.53 -13.07
C ALA A 287 -18.35 -20.04 -14.50
N ASN A 288 -19.41 -20.81 -14.69
CA ASN A 288 -19.92 -21.03 -16.05
C ASN A 288 -20.51 -19.71 -16.59
N ARG A 289 -20.75 -19.63 -17.90
CA ARG A 289 -21.23 -18.39 -18.55
C ARG A 289 -22.52 -17.85 -17.92
N HIS A 290 -23.46 -18.73 -17.62
CA HIS A 290 -24.76 -18.35 -17.07
C HIS A 290 -24.62 -17.70 -15.69
N ASP A 291 -23.82 -18.30 -14.81
CA ASP A 291 -23.62 -17.80 -13.45
C ASP A 291 -22.79 -16.51 -13.46
N ALA A 292 -21.83 -16.40 -14.37
CA ALA A 292 -21.05 -15.17 -14.55
C ALA A 292 -21.92 -14.00 -15.03
N GLU A 293 -22.79 -14.23 -16.02
CA GLU A 293 -23.75 -13.23 -16.50
C GLU A 293 -24.81 -12.87 -15.44
N ALA A 294 -25.25 -13.84 -14.65
CA ALA A 294 -26.18 -13.59 -13.54
C ALA A 294 -25.54 -12.73 -12.44
N ALA A 295 -24.30 -13.04 -12.06
CA ALA A 295 -23.53 -12.24 -11.11
C ALA A 295 -23.27 -10.82 -11.64
N LEU A 296 -22.90 -10.68 -12.92
CA LEU A 296 -22.71 -9.38 -13.55
C LEU A 296 -23.97 -8.51 -13.43
N ARG A 297 -25.16 -9.06 -13.73
CA ARG A 297 -26.43 -8.34 -13.60
C ARG A 297 -26.69 -7.84 -12.17
N VAL A 298 -26.52 -8.72 -11.18
CA VAL A 298 -26.73 -8.36 -9.77
C VAL A 298 -25.79 -7.22 -9.34
N LEU A 299 -24.55 -7.23 -9.81
CA LEU A 299 -23.55 -6.22 -9.47
C LEU A 299 -23.84 -4.89 -10.17
N THR A 300 -24.20 -4.91 -11.45
CA THR A 300 -24.49 -3.68 -12.21
C THR A 300 -25.81 -3.04 -11.79
N GLU A 301 -26.82 -3.83 -11.43
CA GLU A 301 -28.08 -3.33 -10.84
C GLU A 301 -27.86 -2.65 -9.48
N ALA A 302 -26.86 -3.10 -8.71
CA ALA A 302 -26.43 -2.44 -7.48
C ALA A 302 -25.58 -1.17 -7.72
N GLY A 303 -25.29 -0.84 -8.99
CA GLY A 303 -24.53 0.34 -9.38
C GLY A 303 -23.01 0.13 -9.45
N ALA A 304 -22.51 -1.10 -9.24
CA ALA A 304 -21.09 -1.39 -9.41
C ALA A 304 -20.68 -1.52 -10.88
N SER A 305 -19.47 -1.08 -11.19
CA SER A 305 -18.82 -1.37 -12.46
C SER A 305 -18.23 -2.77 -12.39
N ALA A 306 -18.80 -3.74 -13.11
CA ALA A 306 -18.38 -5.14 -13.10
C ALA A 306 -18.25 -5.69 -14.53
N GLU A 307 -17.47 -6.76 -14.71
CA GLU A 307 -17.24 -7.40 -16.01
C GLU A 307 -17.13 -8.92 -15.88
N VAL A 308 -17.49 -9.64 -16.96
CA VAL A 308 -17.19 -11.06 -17.13
C VAL A 308 -16.00 -11.22 -18.08
N LEU A 309 -14.87 -11.74 -17.60
CA LEU A 309 -13.74 -12.11 -18.46
C LEU A 309 -13.88 -13.55 -18.94
N SER A 310 -13.98 -13.72 -20.26
CA SER A 310 -13.87 -15.04 -20.89
C SER A 310 -12.40 -15.49 -20.94
N PRO A 311 -12.13 -16.78 -21.21
CA PRO A 311 -10.76 -17.27 -21.41
C PRO A 311 -10.05 -16.64 -22.62
N GLU A 312 -10.79 -16.09 -23.58
CA GLU A 312 -10.27 -15.46 -24.79
C GLU A 312 -9.83 -14.02 -24.54
N ASP A 313 -10.53 -13.29 -23.66
CA ASP A 313 -10.19 -11.92 -23.23
C ASP A 313 -8.89 -11.87 -22.41
N ARG A 314 -8.46 -13.02 -21.87
CA ARG A 314 -7.22 -13.18 -21.08
C ARG A 314 -5.97 -13.41 -21.93
N ARG A 315 -6.09 -13.52 -23.26
CA ARG A 315 -4.93 -13.67 -24.13
C ARG A 315 -4.36 -12.29 -24.44
N PRO A 316 -3.07 -12.03 -24.18
CA PRO A 316 -2.42 -10.85 -24.75
C PRO A 316 -2.53 -10.97 -26.27
N ARG A 317 -3.07 -9.92 -26.90
CA ARG A 317 -2.91 -9.69 -28.34
C ARG A 317 -1.74 -8.74 -28.54
#